data_AF-A0A1T5BXQ7-F1
#
_entry.id   AF-A0A1T5BXQ7-F1
#
_cell.length_a   1.000
_cell.length_b   1.000
_cell.length_c   1.000
_cell.angle_alpha   90.00
_cell.angle_beta   90.00
_cell.angle_gamma   90.00
#
_symmetry.space_group_name_H-M   'P 1'
#
loop_
_entity.id
_entity.type
_entity.pdbx_description
1 polymer ?
#
loop_
_entity_poly.entity_id
_entity_poly.type
_entity_poly.pdbx_seq_one_letter_code
_entity_poly.pdbx_strand_id
1 'polypeptide(L)'
;MANLMRFLSLSILVWFSLDGLHAQEEGLASYYHKRFHGKVSSSGRIHDAEELVAAHRTHPFGTFLRVTNLSNLKSVIVCVTDRGPRRKSRIIDVSYSAAELLGFISKGIERVRVEVVPGIPDLRYLDLIYPKMPYLDAAKFRSAIPYRMDY
;
A
#
# COMPACT_ATOMS: atom_id res chain seq x y z
N MET A 1 -25.31 -63.02 11.94
CA MET A 1 -24.58 -61.87 12.51
C MET A 1 -23.25 -61.77 11.76
N ALA A 2 -23.17 -60.89 10.76
CA ALA A 2 -21.99 -60.69 9.92
C ALA A 2 -21.52 -59.25 10.07
N ASN A 3 -20.29 -59.07 10.55
CA ASN A 3 -19.61 -57.79 10.65
C ASN A 3 -19.35 -57.24 9.24
N LEU A 4 -20.04 -56.16 8.88
CA LEU A 4 -19.75 -55.37 7.69
C LEU A 4 -19.27 -53.98 8.11
N MET A 5 -18.02 -53.91 8.56
CA MET A 5 -17.27 -52.66 8.55
C MET A 5 -17.00 -52.30 7.08
N ARG A 6 -17.71 -51.31 6.56
CA ARG A 6 -17.33 -50.62 5.32
C ARG A 6 -17.03 -49.16 5.63
N PHE A 7 -15.74 -48.86 5.55
CA PHE A 7 -15.17 -47.52 5.45
C PHE A 7 -15.84 -46.76 4.30
N LEU A 8 -16.30 -45.53 4.56
CA LEU A 8 -16.66 -44.57 3.53
C LEU A 8 -16.14 -43.19 3.93
N SER A 9 -14.91 -42.94 3.45
CA SER A 9 -14.32 -41.67 3.04
C SER A 9 -14.62 -40.42 3.89
N LEU A 10 -13.67 -40.09 4.76
CA LEU A 10 -13.51 -38.74 5.27
C LEU A 10 -12.88 -37.87 4.16
N SER A 11 -13.70 -37.33 3.25
CA SER A 11 -13.25 -36.30 2.32
C SER A 11 -13.11 -34.98 3.08
N ILE A 12 -11.95 -34.79 3.73
CA ILE A 12 -11.54 -33.48 4.23
C ILE A 12 -11.25 -32.61 3.00
N LEU A 13 -12.26 -31.85 2.57
CA LEU A 13 -12.05 -30.71 1.69
C LEU A 13 -11.38 -29.63 2.55
N VAL A 14 -10.05 -29.65 2.62
CA VAL A 14 -9.29 -28.51 3.11
C VAL A 14 -9.49 -27.40 2.09
N TRP A 15 -10.42 -26.50 2.38
CA TRP A 15 -10.45 -25.18 1.76
C TRP A 15 -9.19 -24.47 2.21
N PHE A 16 -8.10 -24.66 1.48
CA PHE A 16 -6.91 -23.82 1.63
C PHE A 16 -7.32 -22.43 1.15
N SER A 17 -7.82 -21.60 2.05
CA SER A 17 -7.92 -20.17 1.80
C SER A 17 -6.51 -19.67 1.57
N LEU A 18 -6.16 -19.46 0.29
CA LEU A 18 -4.97 -18.73 -0.16
C LEU A 18 -5.12 -17.21 0.10
N ASP A 19 -5.86 -16.83 1.14
CA ASP A 19 -6.02 -15.46 1.59
C ASP A 19 -4.78 -15.07 2.40
N GLY A 20 -3.64 -14.88 1.72
CA GLY A 20 -2.42 -14.49 2.43
C GLY A 20 -1.10 -14.58 1.68
N LEU A 21 -1.06 -14.93 0.39
CA LEU A 21 0.12 -14.55 -0.38
C LEU A 21 0.05 -13.03 -0.51
N HIS A 22 0.80 -12.32 0.34
CA HIS A 22 1.04 -10.89 0.24
C HIS A 22 1.68 -10.64 -1.13
N ALA A 23 0.83 -10.43 -2.14
CA ALA A 23 1.25 -10.34 -3.52
C ALA A 23 2.12 -9.09 -3.65
N GLN A 24 3.41 -9.33 -3.81
CA GLN A 24 4.36 -8.31 -4.20
C GLN A 24 4.11 -7.99 -5.67
N GLU A 25 3.88 -6.72 -5.99
CA GLU A 25 3.73 -6.23 -7.36
C GLU A 25 4.88 -5.29 -7.71
N GLU A 26 5.41 -5.38 -8.93
CA GLU A 26 6.36 -4.41 -9.46
C GLU A 26 5.82 -3.78 -10.73
N GLY A 27 6.03 -2.47 -10.89
CA GLY A 27 5.50 -1.73 -12.01
C GLY A 27 5.74 -0.23 -11.91
N LEU A 28 5.09 0.54 -12.77
CA LEU A 28 5.27 1.99 -12.79
C LEU A 28 4.36 2.67 -11.76
N ALA A 29 4.93 3.55 -10.95
CA ALA A 29 4.20 4.53 -10.16
C ALA A 29 4.13 5.87 -10.88
N SER A 30 3.08 6.64 -10.61
CA SER A 30 3.11 8.09 -10.77
C SER A 30 2.54 8.78 -9.53
N TYR A 31 2.34 10.09 -9.58
CA TYR A 31 1.73 10.84 -8.47
C TYR A 31 0.61 11.77 -8.92
N TYR A 32 -0.25 12.14 -7.98
CA TYR A 32 -1.35 13.05 -8.23
C TYR A 32 -0.86 14.46 -8.61
N HIS A 33 -1.42 15.00 -9.69
CA HIS A 33 -1.24 16.41 -10.00
C HIS A 33 -1.88 17.29 -8.91
N LYS A 34 -1.25 18.42 -8.55
CA LYS A 34 -1.71 19.34 -7.48
C LYS A 34 -3.20 19.72 -7.56
N ARG A 35 -3.76 19.77 -8.77
CA ARG A 35 -5.19 20.06 -9.03
C ARG A 35 -6.19 19.10 -8.38
N PHE A 36 -5.74 17.91 -7.97
CA PHE A 36 -6.60 16.92 -7.30
C PHE A 36 -6.72 17.19 -5.80
N HIS A 37 -5.86 18.05 -5.23
CA HIS A 37 -5.97 18.45 -3.83
C HIS A 37 -7.35 19.06 -3.55
N GLY A 38 -7.97 18.66 -2.44
CA GLY A 38 -9.32 19.09 -2.06
C GLY A 38 -10.46 18.40 -2.83
N LYS A 39 -10.18 17.46 -3.74
CA LYS A 39 -11.22 16.70 -4.45
C LYS A 39 -11.58 15.42 -3.71
N VAL A 40 -12.84 15.01 -3.83
CA VAL A 40 -13.33 13.74 -3.25
C VAL A 40 -12.72 12.57 -4.01
N SER A 41 -12.10 11.64 -3.28
CA SER A 41 -11.56 10.39 -3.81
C SER A 41 -12.62 9.30 -3.87
N SER A 42 -12.29 8.15 -4.45
CA SER A 42 -13.21 7.02 -4.59
C SER A 42 -13.62 6.37 -3.25
N SER A 43 -12.89 6.63 -2.16
CA SER A 43 -13.31 6.22 -0.80
C SER A 43 -14.28 7.22 -0.14
N GLY A 44 -14.57 8.35 -0.79
CA GLY A 44 -15.36 9.44 -0.22
C GLY A 44 -14.57 10.44 0.62
N ARG A 45 -13.27 10.19 0.86
CA ARG A 45 -12.39 11.14 1.56
C ARG A 45 -11.98 12.29 0.64
N ILE A 46 -11.72 13.47 1.22
CA ILE A 46 -11.07 14.56 0.50
C ILE A 46 -9.59 14.22 0.33
N HIS A 47 -9.08 14.29 -0.90
CA HIS A 47 -7.67 14.07 -1.18
C HIS A 47 -6.83 15.23 -0.65
N ASP A 48 -5.87 14.89 0.20
CA ASP A 48 -4.81 15.77 0.65
C ASP A 48 -3.48 15.36 -0.01
N ALA A 49 -2.74 16.35 -0.53
CA ALA A 49 -1.49 16.10 -1.22
C ALA A 49 -0.34 15.81 -0.24
N GLU A 50 -0.53 16.23 1.03
CA GLU A 50 0.40 16.10 2.14
C GLU A 50 0.20 14.79 2.93
N GLU A 51 -0.92 14.10 2.73
CA GLU A 51 -1.16 12.77 3.29
C GLU A 51 -0.39 11.70 2.51
N LEU A 52 0.07 10.65 3.20
CA LEU A 52 0.68 9.46 2.60
C LEU A 52 -0.40 8.49 2.14
N VAL A 53 -0.96 8.77 0.97
CA VAL A 53 -2.06 8.02 0.37
C VAL A 53 -1.77 7.62 -1.07
N ALA A 54 -2.55 6.66 -1.58
CA ALA A 54 -2.46 6.22 -2.96
C ALA A 54 -3.81 5.79 -3.56
N ALA A 55 -3.88 5.85 -4.89
CA ALA A 55 -4.83 5.09 -5.70
C ALA A 55 -4.25 3.74 -6.09
N HIS A 56 -5.06 2.70 -5.91
CA HIS A 56 -4.76 1.35 -6.38
C HIS A 56 -6.02 0.67 -6.96
N ARG A 57 -5.83 -0.28 -7.88
CA ARG A 57 -6.92 -0.86 -8.67
C ARG A 57 -7.82 -1.76 -7.84
N THR A 58 -7.19 -2.66 -7.08
CA THR A 58 -7.86 -3.82 -6.49
C THR A 58 -7.76 -3.87 -4.97
N HIS A 59 -6.61 -3.49 -4.40
CA HIS A 59 -6.46 -3.39 -2.95
C HIS A 59 -7.63 -2.63 -2.27
N PRO A 60 -8.21 -3.18 -1.20
CA PRO A 60 -9.25 -2.50 -0.43
C PRO A 60 -8.86 -1.10 0.02
N PHE A 61 -9.85 -0.22 0.22
CA PHE A 61 -9.57 1.05 0.88
C PHE A 61 -9.14 0.81 2.32
N GLY A 62 -8.18 1.60 2.81
CA GLY A 62 -7.58 1.40 4.13
C GLY A 62 -6.41 0.40 4.13
N THR A 63 -6.14 -0.31 3.03
CA THR A 63 -4.94 -1.16 2.94
C THR A 63 -3.69 -0.29 2.96
N PHE A 64 -2.73 -0.65 3.81
CA PHE A 64 -1.41 -0.04 3.82
C PHE A 64 -0.47 -0.77 2.88
N LEU A 65 0.26 0.01 2.08
CA LEU A 65 1.20 -0.50 1.10
C LEU A 65 2.56 0.13 1.34
N ARG A 66 3.61 -0.69 1.44
CA ARG A 66 5.00 -0.24 1.33
C ARG A 66 5.31 -0.10 -0.15
N VAL A 67 5.61 1.11 -0.57
CA VAL A 67 6.08 1.42 -1.91
C VAL A 67 7.58 1.63 -1.83
N THR A 68 8.35 0.94 -2.67
CA THR A 68 9.81 1.05 -2.75
C THR A 68 10.21 1.49 -4.15
N ASN A 69 10.90 2.61 -4.27
CA ASN A 69 11.53 3.04 -5.53
C ASN A 69 12.75 2.16 -5.80
N LEU A 70 12.72 1.40 -6.90
CA LEU A 70 13.77 0.41 -7.20
C LEU A 70 15.10 1.04 -7.65
N SER A 71 15.10 2.33 -8.04
CA SER A 71 16.31 3.02 -8.49
C SER A 71 17.17 3.55 -7.34
N ASN A 72 16.57 3.90 -6.21
CA ASN A 72 17.25 4.53 -5.08
C ASN A 72 17.00 3.84 -3.74
N LEU A 73 16.19 2.79 -3.72
CA LEU A 73 15.80 1.99 -2.55
C LEU A 73 15.08 2.77 -1.44
N LYS A 74 14.66 4.01 -1.71
CA LYS A 74 13.78 4.75 -0.80
C LYS A 74 12.40 4.11 -0.81
N SER A 75 11.77 4.11 0.36
CA SER A 75 10.46 3.52 0.53
C SER A 75 9.58 4.35 1.46
N VAL A 76 8.28 4.26 1.25
CA VAL A 76 7.25 4.95 2.04
C VAL A 76 6.04 4.04 2.18
N ILE A 77 5.33 4.15 3.30
CA ILE A 77 4.06 3.47 3.50
C ILE A 77 2.93 4.43 3.19
N VAL A 78 2.00 3.98 2.35
CA VAL A 78 0.82 4.74 1.94
C VAL A 78 -0.45 3.98 2.25
N CYS A 79 -1.54 4.70 2.52
CA CYS A 79 -2.86 4.13 2.67
C CYS A 79 -3.64 4.22 1.33
N VAL A 80 -4.28 3.13 0.92
CA VAL A 80 -5.14 3.13 -0.27
C VAL A 80 -6.43 3.88 0.04
N THR A 81 -6.63 5.03 -0.57
CA THR A 81 -7.84 5.87 -0.37
C THR A 81 -8.59 6.15 -1.67
N ASP A 82 -8.12 5.64 -2.81
CA ASP A 82 -8.69 5.97 -4.11
C ASP A 82 -8.53 4.83 -5.13
N ARG A 83 -9.19 4.95 -6.28
CA ARG A 83 -9.15 3.99 -7.39
C ARG A 83 -8.38 4.54 -8.58
N GLY A 84 -7.52 3.71 -9.13
CA GLY A 84 -6.62 4.02 -10.22
C GLY A 84 -5.42 3.07 -10.18
N PRO A 85 -4.38 3.28 -10.98
CA PRO A 85 -4.25 4.29 -12.04
C PRO A 85 -5.14 4.02 -13.25
N ARG A 86 -5.59 5.08 -13.93
CA ARG A 86 -6.37 4.94 -15.20
C ARG A 86 -5.52 4.44 -16.36
N ARG A 87 -4.21 4.74 -16.39
CA ARG A 87 -3.28 4.21 -17.39
C ARG A 87 -2.85 2.80 -17.00
N LYS A 88 -3.11 1.81 -17.87
CA LYS A 88 -2.81 0.39 -17.63
C LYS A 88 -1.33 0.10 -17.38
N SER A 89 -0.42 0.94 -17.87
CA SER A 89 1.03 0.79 -17.65
C SER A 89 1.50 1.11 -16.23
N ARG A 90 0.67 1.75 -15.40
CA ARG A 90 1.00 2.13 -14.03
C ARG A 90 0.25 1.26 -13.04
N ILE A 91 0.87 0.87 -11.94
CA ILE A 91 0.27 0.01 -10.91
C ILE A 91 -0.28 0.82 -9.74
N ILE A 92 0.29 2.00 -9.46
CA ILE A 92 -0.08 2.86 -8.33
C ILE A 92 0.08 4.34 -8.68
N ASP A 93 -0.83 5.18 -8.17
CA ASP A 93 -0.69 6.64 -8.20
C ASP A 93 -0.61 7.12 -6.74
N VAL A 94 0.53 7.65 -6.30
CA VAL A 94 0.76 8.08 -4.90
C VAL A 94 0.51 9.58 -4.72
N SER A 95 0.38 10.05 -3.48
CA SER A 95 0.32 11.48 -3.17
C SER A 95 1.61 12.22 -3.53
N TYR A 96 1.55 13.56 -3.55
CA TYR A 96 2.72 14.39 -3.81
C TYR A 96 3.81 14.16 -2.75
N SER A 97 3.46 14.20 -1.46
CA SER A 97 4.45 13.96 -0.39
C SER A 97 5.03 12.55 -0.42
N ALA A 98 4.24 11.53 -0.77
CA ALA A 98 4.77 10.19 -0.97
C ALA A 98 5.80 10.12 -2.11
N ALA A 99 5.54 10.79 -3.23
CA ALA A 99 6.47 10.85 -4.36
C ALA A 99 7.74 11.66 -4.07
N GLU A 100 7.64 12.70 -3.25
CA GLU A 100 8.77 13.47 -2.74
C GLU A 100 9.70 12.59 -1.91
N LEU A 101 9.15 11.82 -0.96
CA LEU A 101 9.91 10.89 -0.13
C LEU A 101 10.55 9.77 -0.94
N LEU A 102 9.81 9.23 -1.91
CA LEU A 102 10.32 8.23 -2.86
C LEU A 102 11.36 8.82 -3.83
N GLY A 103 11.50 10.14 -3.90
CA GLY A 103 12.53 10.82 -4.67
C GLY A 103 12.33 10.75 -6.18
N PHE A 104 11.09 10.83 -6.68
CA PHE A 104 10.81 10.77 -8.12
C PHE A 104 9.92 11.91 -8.65
N ILE A 105 9.69 12.98 -7.88
CA ILE A 105 8.91 14.15 -8.32
C ILE A 105 9.38 14.70 -9.66
N SER A 106 10.69 14.88 -9.83
CA SER A 106 11.30 15.41 -11.05
C SER A 106 11.14 14.49 -12.27
N LYS A 107 11.05 13.16 -12.06
CA LYS A 107 10.84 12.17 -13.12
C LYS A 107 9.37 12.02 -13.52
N GLY A 108 8.44 12.29 -12.60
CA GLY A 108 7.00 12.12 -12.81
C GLY A 108 6.51 10.66 -12.69
N ILE A 109 7.30 9.71 -13.20
CA ILE A 109 7.03 8.28 -13.22
C ILE A 109 8.28 7.53 -12.75
N GLU A 110 8.10 6.42 -12.04
CA GLU A 110 9.20 5.61 -11.53
C GLU A 110 8.82 4.13 -11.45
N ARG A 111 9.81 3.24 -11.57
CA ARG A 111 9.60 1.81 -11.33
C ARG A 111 9.66 1.53 -9.83
N VAL A 112 8.59 0.96 -9.31
CA VAL A 112 8.44 0.69 -7.88
C VAL A 112 8.09 -0.78 -7.63
N ARG A 113 8.31 -1.21 -6.40
CA ARG A 113 7.72 -2.40 -5.80
C ARG A 113 6.66 -1.99 -4.79
N VAL A 114 5.54 -2.70 -4.77
CA VAL A 114 4.40 -2.50 -3.87
C VAL A 114 4.19 -3.78 -3.07
N GLU A 115 4.16 -3.64 -1.75
CA GLU A 115 4.02 -4.75 -0.81
C GLU A 115 2.96 -4.39 0.25
N VAL A 116 2.04 -5.31 0.53
CA VAL A 116 1.02 -5.10 1.58
C VAL A 116 1.68 -5.09 2.95
N VAL A 117 1.40 -4.06 3.75
CA VAL A 117 1.80 -3.99 5.15
C VAL A 117 0.70 -4.64 5.99
N PRO A 118 1.01 -5.70 6.77
CA PRO A 118 0.02 -6.32 7.64
C PRO A 118 -0.41 -5.38 8.76
N GLY A 119 -1.73 -5.18 8.88
CA GLY A 119 -2.31 -4.36 9.94
C GLY A 119 -2.17 -2.85 9.74
N ILE A 120 -2.60 -2.09 10.74
CA ILE A 120 -2.36 -0.65 10.82
C ILE A 120 -0.89 -0.49 11.23
N PRO A 121 -0.05 0.20 10.44
CA PRO A 121 1.27 0.54 10.89
C PRO A 121 1.12 1.36 12.16
N ASP A 122 1.87 1.06 13.20
CA ASP A 122 2.20 2.05 14.20
C ASP A 122 3.53 2.64 13.75
N LEU A 123 3.64 3.96 13.63
CA LEU A 123 4.92 4.59 13.28
C LEU A 123 6.03 4.16 14.25
N ARG A 124 5.69 3.90 15.52
CA ARG A 124 6.61 3.37 16.54
C ARG A 124 7.10 1.96 16.21
N TYR A 125 6.23 1.10 15.64
CA TYR A 125 6.62 -0.24 15.19
C TYR A 125 7.38 -0.21 13.86
N LEU A 126 7.13 0.78 13.00
CA LEU A 126 7.89 0.91 11.74
C LEU A 126 9.36 1.22 11.97
N ASP A 127 9.70 2.08 12.93
CA ASP A 127 11.10 2.35 13.29
C ASP A 127 11.80 1.12 13.89
N LEU A 128 11.05 0.22 14.54
CA LEU A 128 11.57 -1.00 15.14
C LEU A 128 11.72 -2.15 14.13
N ILE A 129 10.77 -2.29 13.20
CA ILE A 129 10.72 -3.36 12.19
C ILE A 129 11.57 -2.99 10.96
N TYR A 130 11.61 -1.70 10.62
CA TYR A 130 12.40 -1.15 9.51
C TYR A 130 13.38 -0.09 10.03
N PRO A 131 14.34 -0.46 10.90
CA PRO A 131 15.27 0.49 11.49
C PRO A 131 16.03 1.21 10.38
N LYS A 132 15.80 2.53 10.29
CA LYS A 132 16.35 3.43 9.27
C LYS A 132 15.86 3.14 7.84
N MET A 133 14.55 3.07 7.61
CA MET A 133 14.04 3.56 6.32
C MET A 133 14.56 4.99 6.17
N PRO A 134 15.52 5.28 5.26
CA PRO A 134 16.39 6.46 5.37
C PRO A 134 15.68 7.81 5.21
N TYR A 135 14.35 7.82 5.06
CA TYR A 135 13.50 8.99 4.79
C TYR A 135 12.20 9.05 5.62
N LEU A 136 11.93 8.10 6.52
CA LEU A 136 10.85 8.23 7.51
C LEU A 136 11.45 8.74 8.83
N ASP A 137 11.46 10.04 9.01
CA ASP A 137 11.65 10.65 10.33
C ASP A 137 10.29 10.63 11.04
N ALA A 138 10.08 9.67 11.93
CA ALA A 138 8.81 9.49 12.65
C ALA A 138 8.35 10.77 13.37
N ALA A 139 9.27 11.69 13.71
CA ALA A 139 8.94 12.97 14.33
C ALA A 139 8.25 13.98 13.39
N LYS A 140 8.30 13.77 12.07
CA LYS A 140 7.67 14.63 11.05
C LYS A 140 6.23 14.24 10.69
N PHE A 141 5.68 13.25 11.40
CA PHE A 141 4.35 12.74 11.12
C PHE A 141 3.38 13.05 12.25
N ARG A 142 2.17 13.46 11.88
CA ARG A 142 1.04 13.41 12.82
C ARG A 142 0.60 11.98 13.03
N SER A 143 0.19 11.66 14.26
CA SER A 143 -0.33 10.34 14.63
C SER A 143 -1.72 10.01 14.05
N ALA A 144 -2.31 10.90 13.24
CA ALA A 144 -3.59 10.67 12.58
C ALA A 144 -3.39 9.86 11.29
N ILE A 145 -4.31 8.92 11.01
CA ILE A 145 -4.28 8.06 9.82
C ILE A 145 -5.31 8.57 8.79
N PRO A 146 -4.96 8.65 7.48
CA PRO A 146 -3.63 8.43 6.89
C PRO A 146 -2.60 9.45 7.38
N TYR A 147 -1.35 9.03 7.51
CA TYR A 147 -0.27 9.89 8.00
C TYR A 147 -0.10 11.11 7.13
N ARG A 148 0.14 12.25 7.76
CA ARG A 148 0.38 13.54 7.11
C ARG A 148 1.79 14.00 7.41
N MET A 149 2.46 14.58 6.41
CA MET A 149 3.71 15.29 6.61
C MET A 149 3.49 16.67 7.23
N ASP A 150 4.21 16.96 8.31
CA ASP A 150 4.39 18.32 8.82
C ASP A 150 5.69 18.90 8.24
N TYR A 151 5.56 20.00 7.49
CA TYR A 151 6.67 20.74 6.90
C TYR A 151 7.09 21.91 7.80
#